data_AF-A0A853ALW3-F1
#
_entry.id   AF-A0A853ALW3-F1
#
_cell.length_a   1.000
_cell.length_b   1.000
_cell.length_c   1.000
_cell.angle_alpha   90.00
_cell.angle_beta   90.00
_cell.angle_gamma   90.00
#
_symmetry.space_group_name_H-M   'P 1'
#
loop_
_entity.id
_entity.type
_entity.pdbx_description
1 polymer ?
#
loop_
_entity_poly.entity_id
_entity_poly.type
_entity_poly.pdbx_seq_one_letter_code
_entity_poly.pdbx_strand_id
1 'polypeptide(L)'
;MTQHFAVRPADLRSHSDYLSDLAEKVSAAADKANGVSFGVDSFGLVGQMFAFQARETSQQGAEQIRTFSQRTGVLGENVRACAADYESDDQRNADNIGKIEV
;
A
#
# COMPACT_ATOMS: atom_id res chain seq x y z
N MET A 1 5.81 35.33 -2.45
CA MET A 1 6.45 34.20 -3.15
C MET A 1 5.42 33.09 -3.27
N THR A 2 4.85 32.88 -4.45
CA THR A 2 4.03 31.70 -4.73
C THR A 2 4.98 30.51 -4.89
N GLN A 3 4.98 29.61 -3.91
CA GLN A 3 5.65 28.31 -4.07
C GLN A 3 4.89 27.54 -5.15
N HIS A 4 5.44 27.46 -6.35
CA HIS A 4 4.94 26.56 -7.37
C HIS A 4 5.43 25.15 -7.04
N PHE A 5 4.51 24.24 -6.73
CA PHE A 5 4.81 22.82 -6.68
C PHE A 5 4.94 22.31 -8.12
N ALA A 6 6.16 21.93 -8.51
CA ALA A 6 6.41 21.22 -9.77
C ALA A 6 6.22 19.73 -9.53
N VAL A 7 5.10 19.17 -9.99
CA VAL A 7 4.86 17.73 -9.91
C VAL A 7 5.60 17.05 -11.05
N ARG A 8 6.34 15.99 -10.73
CA ARG A 8 7.08 15.18 -11.69
C ARG A 8 6.39 13.82 -11.81
N PRO A 9 5.72 13.51 -12.94
CA PRO A 9 5.05 12.22 -13.12
C PRO A 9 5.96 11.01 -12.90
N ALA A 10 7.25 11.12 -13.26
CA ALA A 10 8.25 10.08 -13.00
C ALA A 10 8.43 9.77 -11.51
N ASP A 11 8.44 10.79 -10.64
CA ASP A 11 8.58 10.62 -9.19
C ASP A 11 7.32 9.97 -8.60
N LEU A 12 6.14 10.33 -9.11
CA LEU A 12 4.87 9.69 -8.73
C LEU A 12 4.85 8.22 -9.15
N ARG A 13 5.30 7.88 -10.37
CA ARG A 13 5.41 6.49 -10.83
C ARG A 13 6.35 5.68 -9.92
N SER A 14 7.54 6.21 -9.63
CA SER A 14 8.49 5.57 -8.72
C SER A 14 7.89 5.38 -7.33
N HIS A 15 7.12 6.35 -6.81
CA HIS A 15 6.44 6.20 -5.53
C HIS A 15 5.32 5.15 -5.59
N SER A 16 4.55 5.08 -6.68
CA SER A 16 3.54 4.03 -6.85
C SER A 16 4.15 2.64 -6.86
N ASP A 17 5.30 2.47 -7.52
CA ASP A 17 6.01 1.18 -7.57
C ASP A 17 6.52 0.77 -6.19
N TYR A 18 7.07 1.73 -5.44
CA TYR A 18 7.44 1.52 -4.04
C TYR A 18 6.24 1.10 -3.18
N LEU A 19 5.08 1.74 -3.34
CA LEU A 19 3.88 1.40 -2.59
C LEU A 19 3.35 0.00 -2.94
N SER A 20 3.39 -0.39 -4.22
CA SER A 20 3.06 -1.76 -4.65
C SER A 20 3.98 -2.80 -4.02
N ASP A 21 5.30 -2.59 -4.07
CA ASP A 21 6.29 -3.49 -3.46
C ASP A 21 6.13 -3.57 -1.93
N LEU A 22 5.85 -2.43 -1.27
CA LEU A 22 5.55 -2.39 0.15
C LEU A 22 4.28 -3.19 0.49
N ALA A 23 3.21 -3.02 -0.29
CA ALA A 23 1.97 -3.76 -0.10
C ALA A 23 2.19 -5.27 -0.21
N GLU A 24 2.95 -5.73 -1.20
CA GLU A 24 3.28 -7.14 -1.39
C GLU A 24 4.08 -7.70 -0.21
N LYS A 25 5.13 -6.99 0.23
CA LYS A 25 5.95 -7.40 1.38
C LYS A 25 5.14 -7.49 2.66
N VAL A 26 4.24 -6.54 2.90
CA VAL A 26 3.39 -6.54 4.09
C VAL A 26 2.34 -7.66 4.02
N SER A 27 1.78 -7.94 2.84
CA SER A 27 0.86 -9.06 2.63
C SER A 27 1.55 -10.40 2.96
N ALA A 28 2.75 -10.62 2.42
CA ALA A 28 3.54 -11.81 2.69
C ALA A 28 3.91 -11.98 4.17
N ALA A 29 4.12 -10.88 4.89
CA ALA A 29 4.33 -10.91 6.35
C ALA A 29 3.05 -11.30 7.11
N ALA A 30 1.88 -10.79 6.68
CA ALA A 30 0.59 -11.16 7.25
C ALA A 30 0.32 -12.66 7.11
N ASP A 31 0.61 -13.24 5.94
CA ASP A 31 0.41 -14.67 5.69
C ASP A 31 1.27 -15.54 6.60
N LYS A 32 2.53 -15.15 6.84
CA LYS A 32 3.40 -15.83 7.81
C LYS A 32 2.87 -15.73 9.25
N ALA A 33 2.30 -14.58 9.63
CA ALA A 33 1.72 -14.39 10.96
C ALA A 33 0.50 -15.29 11.22
N ASN A 34 -0.24 -15.70 10.18
CA ASN A 34 -1.35 -16.65 10.31
C ASN A 34 -0.90 -18.10 10.54
N GLY A 35 0.38 -18.42 10.32
CA GLY A 35 0.92 -19.77 10.52
C GLY A 35 1.26 -20.10 11.97
N VAL A 36 1.02 -19.20 12.94
CA VAL A 36 1.37 -19.42 14.35
C VAL A 36 0.42 -20.44 15.00
N SER A 37 0.99 -21.50 15.58
CA SER A 37 0.24 -22.50 16.35
C SER A 37 0.03 -22.05 17.79
N PHE A 38 -1.23 -22.05 18.22
CA PHE A 38 -1.66 -21.77 19.60
C PHE A 38 -2.09 -23.04 20.35
N GLY A 39 -1.63 -24.22 19.88
CA GLY A 39 -1.99 -25.51 20.45
C GLY A 39 -1.27 -25.80 21.78
N VAL A 40 -1.57 -26.99 22.33
CA VAL A 40 -0.92 -27.52 23.54
C VAL A 40 0.59 -27.66 23.36
N ASP A 41 1.06 -27.88 22.14
CA ASP A 41 2.50 -27.97 21.83
C ASP A 41 3.23 -26.63 22.05
N SER A 42 2.54 -25.49 21.91
CA SER A 42 3.11 -24.15 22.08
C SER A 42 2.91 -23.58 23.48
N PHE A 43 1.73 -23.78 24.08
CA PHE A 43 1.33 -23.15 25.35
C PHE A 43 1.27 -24.13 26.54
N GLY A 44 1.46 -25.44 26.30
CA GLY A 44 1.22 -26.47 27.30
C GLY A 44 -0.26 -26.55 27.73
N LEU A 45 -0.57 -27.48 28.63
CA LEU A 45 -1.93 -27.69 29.14
C LEU A 45 -2.40 -26.52 30.01
N VAL A 46 -1.50 -25.98 30.86
CA VAL A 46 -1.80 -24.90 31.81
C VAL A 46 -1.92 -23.54 31.11
N GLY A 47 -1.14 -23.31 30.04
CA GLY A 47 -1.14 -22.05 29.31
C GLY A 47 -2.32 -21.86 28.36
N GLN A 48 -3.24 -22.83 28.24
CA GLN A 48 -4.35 -22.78 27.27
C GLN A 48 -5.28 -21.59 27.45
N MET A 49 -5.48 -21.11 28.68
CA MET A 49 -6.29 -19.90 28.88
C MET A 49 -5.64 -18.65 28.25
N PHE A 50 -4.31 -18.57 28.29
CA PHE A 50 -3.57 -17.48 27.63
C PHE A 50 -3.51 -17.70 26.10
N ALA A 51 -3.52 -18.96 25.65
CA ALA A 51 -3.52 -19.29 24.23
C ALA A 51 -4.76 -18.75 23.50
N PHE A 52 -5.93 -18.71 24.18
CA PHE A 52 -7.14 -18.13 23.61
C PHE A 52 -6.97 -16.65 23.28
N GLN A 53 -6.54 -15.85 24.26
CA GLN A 53 -6.36 -14.41 24.05
C GLN A 53 -5.20 -14.11 23.08
N ALA A 54 -4.10 -14.87 23.17
CA ALA A 54 -3.00 -14.75 22.22
C ALA A 54 -3.45 -15.04 20.78
N ARG A 55 -4.31 -16.05 20.58
CA ARG A 55 -4.88 -16.38 19.27
C ARG A 55 -5.77 -15.25 18.75
N GLU A 56 -6.68 -14.74 19.59
CA GLU A 56 -7.58 -13.66 19.21
C GLU A 56 -6.81 -12.39 18.82
N THR A 57 -5.89 -11.94 19.66
CA THR A 57 -5.05 -10.76 19.38
C THR A 57 -4.20 -10.96 18.14
N SER A 58 -3.65 -12.16 17.91
CA SER A 58 -2.86 -12.46 16.71
C SER A 58 -3.70 -12.44 15.44
N GLN A 59 -4.94 -12.95 15.49
CA GLN A 59 -5.88 -12.89 14.36
C GLN A 59 -6.27 -11.44 14.03
N GLN A 60 -6.57 -10.62 15.04
CA GLN A 60 -6.86 -9.19 14.86
C GLN A 60 -5.66 -8.45 14.26
N GLY A 61 -4.45 -8.71 14.77
CA GLY A 61 -3.22 -8.13 14.23
C GLY A 61 -2.98 -8.53 12.78
N ALA A 62 -3.13 -9.81 12.44
CA ALA A 62 -3.00 -10.29 11.07
C ALA A 62 -3.99 -9.60 10.12
N GLU A 63 -5.24 -9.38 10.56
CA GLU A 63 -6.25 -8.69 9.76
C GLU A 63 -5.94 -7.21 9.55
N GLN A 64 -5.41 -6.52 10.56
CA GLN A 64 -4.96 -5.13 10.42
C GLN A 64 -3.80 -5.02 9.43
N ILE A 65 -2.85 -5.96 9.46
CA ILE A 65 -1.72 -6.00 8.52
C ILE A 65 -2.22 -6.24 7.08
N ARG A 66 -3.18 -7.15 6.87
CA ARG A 66 -3.82 -7.34 5.55
C ARG A 66 -4.52 -6.08 5.06
N THR A 67 -5.32 -5.46 5.92
CA THR A 67 -6.04 -4.22 5.60
C THR A 67 -5.06 -3.10 5.23
N PHE A 68 -3.94 -2.98 5.96
CA PHE A 68 -2.89 -2.02 5.64
C PHE A 68 -2.30 -2.29 4.25
N SER A 69 -1.89 -3.54 3.97
CA SER A 69 -1.35 -3.92 2.66
C SER A 69 -2.32 -3.56 1.51
N GLN A 70 -3.60 -3.91 1.64
CA GLN A 70 -4.62 -3.57 0.64
C GLN A 70 -4.73 -2.06 0.41
N ARG A 71 -4.80 -1.28 1.50
CA ARG A 71 -4.87 0.19 1.43
C ARG A 71 -3.63 0.80 0.79
N THR A 72 -2.45 0.26 1.07
CA THR A 72 -1.19 0.69 0.44
C THR A 72 -1.19 0.38 -1.05
N GLY A 73 -1.72 -0.77 -1.48
CA GLY A 73 -1.89 -1.10 -2.89
C GLY A 73 -2.80 -0.10 -3.62
N VAL A 74 -3.98 0.17 -3.05
CA VAL A 74 -4.93 1.17 -3.59
C VAL A 74 -4.31 2.57 -3.64
N LEU A 75 -3.54 2.95 -2.62
CA LEU A 75 -2.81 4.22 -2.65
C LEU A 75 -1.80 4.27 -3.80
N GLY A 76 -1.05 3.19 -4.03
CA GLY A 76 -0.13 3.07 -5.17
C GLY A 76 -0.84 3.26 -6.51
N GLU A 77 -1.99 2.60 -6.70
CA GLU A 77 -2.82 2.75 -7.90
C GLU A 77 -3.28 4.20 -8.11
N ASN A 78 -3.75 4.86 -7.05
CA ASN A 78 -4.18 6.27 -7.11
C ASN A 78 -3.03 7.22 -7.45
N VAL A 79 -1.83 6.97 -6.90
CA VAL A 79 -0.62 7.76 -7.22
C VAL A 79 -0.22 7.57 -8.68
N ARG A 80 -0.31 6.33 -9.20
CA ARG A 80 -0.04 6.04 -10.61
C ARG A 80 -1.06 6.71 -11.54
N ALA A 81 -2.34 6.67 -11.18
CA ALA A 81 -3.40 7.37 -11.91
C ALA A 81 -3.15 8.89 -11.95
N CYS A 82 -2.80 9.48 -10.80
CA CYS A 82 -2.45 10.89 -10.71
C CYS A 82 -1.27 11.26 -11.63
N ALA A 83 -0.25 10.41 -11.74
CA ALA A 83 0.84 10.63 -12.68
C ALA A 83 0.37 10.67 -14.15
N ALA A 84 -0.53 9.76 -14.52
CA ALA A 84 -1.10 9.71 -15.87
C ALA A 84 -1.99 10.93 -16.17
N ASP A 85 -2.72 11.44 -15.19
CA ASP A 85 -3.53 12.66 -15.33
C ASP A 85 -2.64 13.87 -15.64
N TYR A 86 -1.52 14.04 -14.92
CA TYR A 86 -0.55 15.11 -15.20
C TYR A 86 0.01 15.04 -16.62
N GLU A 87 0.43 13.86 -17.07
CA GLU A 87 0.98 13.70 -18.43
C GLU A 87 -0.09 13.94 -19.51
N SER A 88 -1.32 13.49 -19.28
CA SER A 88 -2.46 13.72 -20.18
C SER A 88 -2.80 15.20 -20.30
N ASP A 89 -2.80 15.92 -19.19
CA ASP A 89 -3.08 17.36 -19.16
C ASP A 89 -1.94 18.16 -19.80
N ASP A 90 -0.68 17.81 -19.53
CA ASP A 90 0.48 18.44 -20.16
C ASP A 90 0.47 18.24 -21.69
N GLN A 91 0.18 17.03 -22.17
CA GLN A 91 0.07 16.76 -23.60
C GLN A 91 -1.07 17.55 -24.23
N ARG A 92 -2.25 17.59 -23.58
CA ARG A 92 -3.42 18.34 -24.08
C ARG A 92 -3.11 19.84 -24.16
N ASN A 93 -2.40 20.37 -23.17
CA ASN A 93 -1.99 21.77 -23.17
C ASN A 93 -0.99 22.06 -24.29
N ALA A 94 0.02 21.19 -24.48
CA ALA A 94 0.99 21.31 -25.58
C ALA A 94 0.29 21.29 -26.96
N ASP A 95 -0.65 20.36 -27.18
CA ASP A 95 -1.43 20.27 -28.42
C ASP A 95 -2.27 21.52 -28.67
N ASN A 96 -2.86 22.11 -27.62
CA ASN A 96 -3.67 23.31 -27.74
C ASN A 96 -2.82 24.55 -28.03
N ILE A 97 -1.66 24.70 -27.40
CA ILE A 97 -0.73 25.79 -27.66
C ILE A 97 -0.19 25.69 -29.10
N GLY A 98 0.18 24.49 -29.54
CA GLY A 98 0.66 24.25 -30.91
C GLY A 98 -0.37 24.57 -32.00
N LYS A 99 -1.66 24.65 -31.69
CA LYS A 99 -2.72 25.10 -32.62
C LYS A 99 -2.87 26.61 -32.69
N ILE A 100 -2.36 27.35 -31.70
CA ILE A 100 -2.46 28.82 -31.61
C ILE A 100 -1.24 29.48 -32.25
N GLU A 101 -0.06 28.85 -32.19
CA GLU A 101 1.19 29.37 -32.79
C GLU A 101 1.27 29.20 -34.34
N VAL A 102 0.13 28.95 -35.01
CA VAL A 102 0.01 28.79 -36.47
C VAL A 102 -0.78 29.94 -37.10
#